data_AF-A0A2D5XLE5-F1
#
_entry.id   AF-A0A2D5XLE5-F1
#
_cell.length_a   1.000
_cell.length_b   1.000
_cell.length_c   1.000
_cell.angle_alpha   90.00
_cell.angle_beta   90.00
_cell.angle_gamma   90.00
#
_symmetry.space_group_name_H-M   'P 1'
#
loop_
_entity.id
_entity.type
_entity.pdbx_description
1 polymer ?
#
loop_
_entity_poly.entity_id
_entity_poly.type
_entity_poly.pdbx_seq_one_letter_code
_entity_poly.pdbx_strand_id
1 'polypeptide(L)'
;MLPIAALSLTLVTVASAPPRLQDRADYLGDPVNYDAPEREDPVARLLEAIAIGEAELEWDEKRGWLPALLAAFDVEPSSQVLVFSKTSFQSSRISPSTPRALYFGERAYVGWIPGAPMMEITAIDPLQGPTFYALEQEPGEPIFTRLDNECLQCHGSSRTRHWPGNLVRSVHPNPRGFPILRSGTHLTTHASPLEERWGGWYVTGTHGEQRHMGNTTVAEVDRAYSRGDEERVDTSAGANITDLSRFFNVSSYLTPHSDLVALMVMEHQAEMHNLIARASYQGRITTAYQANMNEILDQPADHVSESTQRRYARAAQDLVDHLLFRDEAQLAEPIAGTSTFTVDFAKDVPRDPRGRSLYDFDLKTRLFAYPCSYLIYGEGFDRLPAPVLAVIWAELWAILHGEEVSREFPHLSAEDRANILAILLETKDGLPANWR
;
A
#
# COMPACT_ATOMS: atom_id res chain seq x y z
N MET A 1 53.50 -15.67 -65.99
CA MET A 1 53.62 -14.94 -64.71
C MET A 1 52.21 -14.70 -64.20
N LEU A 2 51.84 -15.30 -63.05
CA LEU A 2 50.50 -15.20 -62.47
C LEU A 2 50.16 -13.74 -62.11
N PRO A 3 48.96 -13.23 -62.41
CA PRO A 3 48.41 -12.09 -61.70
C PRO A 3 47.64 -12.57 -60.47
N ILE A 4 48.00 -12.01 -59.33
CA ILE A 4 47.34 -12.19 -58.03
C ILE A 4 45.97 -11.49 -58.12
N ALA A 5 44.89 -12.24 -57.94
CA ALA A 5 43.54 -11.69 -57.81
C ALA A 5 43.41 -11.00 -56.45
N ALA A 6 43.24 -9.68 -56.45
CA ALA A 6 42.90 -8.91 -55.27
C ALA A 6 41.43 -9.18 -54.91
N LEU A 7 41.20 -9.92 -53.82
CA LEU A 7 39.87 -10.10 -53.23
C LEU A 7 39.51 -8.82 -52.47
N SER A 8 38.73 -7.93 -53.09
CA SER A 8 38.13 -6.79 -52.41
C SER A 8 37.00 -7.29 -51.50
N LEU A 9 37.29 -7.44 -50.21
CA LEU A 9 36.30 -7.77 -49.19
C LEU A 9 35.44 -6.52 -48.95
N THR A 10 34.28 -6.44 -49.60
CA THR A 10 33.29 -5.40 -49.33
C THR A 10 32.65 -5.71 -47.98
N LEU A 11 33.09 -5.00 -46.93
CA LEU A 11 32.48 -5.09 -45.61
C LEU A 11 31.10 -4.41 -45.69
N VAL A 12 30.05 -5.20 -45.87
CA VAL A 12 28.67 -4.73 -45.68
C VAL A 12 28.50 -4.52 -44.19
N THR A 13 28.66 -3.28 -43.72
CA THR A 13 28.21 -2.89 -42.40
C THR A 13 26.68 -2.92 -42.42
N VAL A 14 26.12 -4.07 -42.05
CA VAL A 14 24.74 -4.12 -41.57
C VAL A 14 24.73 -3.25 -40.32
N ALA A 15 24.15 -2.05 -40.44
CA ALA A 15 23.88 -1.23 -39.28
C ALA A 15 22.87 -2.00 -38.42
N SER A 16 23.37 -2.74 -37.44
CA SER A 16 22.57 -3.31 -36.38
C SER A 16 21.87 -2.13 -35.73
N ALA A 17 20.56 -2.00 -35.93
CA ALA A 17 19.76 -1.15 -35.07
C ALA A 17 20.10 -1.56 -33.62
N PRO A 18 20.43 -0.62 -32.73
CA PRO A 18 20.68 -0.97 -31.35
C PRO A 18 19.46 -1.75 -30.84
N PRO A 19 19.65 -2.84 -30.07
CA PRO A 19 18.52 -3.54 -29.48
C PRO A 19 17.70 -2.50 -28.72
N ARG A 20 16.42 -2.34 -29.09
CA ARG A 20 15.47 -1.60 -28.26
C ARG A 20 15.30 -2.40 -26.97
N LEU A 21 16.20 -2.19 -26.01
CA LEU A 21 15.93 -2.41 -24.61
C LEU A 21 14.91 -1.35 -24.23
N GLN A 22 13.63 -1.67 -24.41
CA GLN A 22 12.57 -0.97 -23.73
C GLN A 22 11.66 -2.02 -23.14
N ASP A 23 12.14 -2.51 -22.00
CA ASP A 23 11.38 -3.08 -20.90
C ASP A 23 10.35 -2.02 -20.45
N ARG A 24 9.38 -1.69 -21.31
CA ARG A 24 8.25 -0.86 -20.88
C ARG A 24 7.50 -1.74 -19.91
N ALA A 25 7.50 -1.34 -18.64
CA ALA A 25 6.76 -2.05 -17.63
C ALA A 25 5.31 -2.24 -18.11
N ASP A 26 4.76 -3.45 -17.92
CA ASP A 26 3.50 -3.91 -18.54
C ASP A 26 2.31 -2.97 -18.31
N TYR A 27 2.38 -2.08 -17.30
CA TYR A 27 1.36 -1.09 -16.98
C TYR A 27 1.40 0.19 -17.82
N LEU A 28 2.49 0.50 -18.53
CA LEU A 28 2.66 1.75 -19.29
C LEU A 28 2.01 1.74 -20.68
N GLY A 29 1.58 0.58 -21.16
CA GLY A 29 0.94 0.41 -22.46
C GLY A 29 -0.51 -0.05 -22.35
N ASP A 30 -1.20 -0.09 -23.49
CA ASP A 30 -2.51 -0.72 -23.56
C ASP A 30 -2.40 -2.20 -23.14
N PRO A 31 -3.37 -2.73 -22.37
CA PRO A 31 -4.65 -2.12 -22.04
C PRO A 31 -4.66 -1.37 -20.69
N VAL A 32 -3.53 -1.22 -19.99
CA VAL A 32 -3.47 -0.61 -18.65
C VAL A 32 -3.35 0.91 -18.74
N ASN A 33 -2.38 1.40 -19.51
CA ASN A 33 -2.11 2.81 -19.77
C ASN A 33 -2.08 3.66 -18.48
N TYR A 34 -1.19 3.32 -17.56
CA TYR A 34 -1.06 3.99 -16.24
C TYR A 34 -0.84 5.51 -16.33
N ASP A 35 -0.16 5.99 -17.37
CA ASP A 35 0.12 7.41 -17.58
C ASP A 35 -1.07 8.17 -18.22
N ALA A 36 -2.23 7.54 -18.37
CA ALA A 36 -3.40 8.19 -18.94
C ALA A 36 -3.79 9.45 -18.14
N PRO A 37 -4.13 10.55 -18.83
CA PRO A 37 -4.46 11.80 -18.16
C PRO A 37 -5.78 11.70 -17.39
N GLU A 38 -6.77 10.98 -17.93
CA GLU A 38 -8.06 10.74 -17.27
C GLU A 38 -7.88 9.88 -16.03
N ARG A 39 -8.44 10.35 -14.91
CA ARG A 39 -8.37 9.67 -13.62
C ARG A 39 -9.57 10.04 -12.76
N GLU A 40 -9.90 9.14 -11.85
CA GLU A 40 -11.03 9.23 -10.92
C GLU A 40 -10.52 9.25 -9.46
N ASP A 41 -9.22 9.47 -9.24
CA ASP A 41 -8.61 9.54 -7.90
C ASP A 41 -9.04 10.80 -7.10
N PRO A 42 -8.88 10.80 -5.76
CA PRO A 42 -9.24 11.93 -4.91
C PRO A 42 -8.62 13.27 -5.30
N VAL A 43 -7.40 13.30 -5.85
CA VAL A 43 -6.75 14.55 -6.26
C VAL A 43 -7.46 15.13 -7.48
N ALA A 44 -7.77 14.30 -8.48
CA ALA A 44 -8.52 14.78 -9.64
C ALA A 44 -9.93 15.26 -9.28
N ARG A 45 -10.64 14.52 -8.41
CA ARG A 45 -11.96 14.96 -7.91
C ARG A 45 -11.88 16.29 -7.18
N LEU A 46 -10.85 16.49 -6.35
CA LEU A 46 -10.62 17.74 -5.65
C LEU A 46 -10.31 18.90 -6.61
N LEU A 47 -9.45 18.68 -7.60
CA LEU A 47 -9.12 19.69 -8.61
C LEU A 47 -10.34 20.08 -9.44
N GLU A 48 -11.19 19.12 -9.82
CA GLU A 48 -12.45 19.40 -10.49
C GLU A 48 -13.39 20.22 -9.61
N ALA A 49 -13.57 19.82 -8.34
CA ALA A 49 -14.40 20.55 -7.39
C ALA A 49 -13.91 21.99 -7.14
N ILE A 50 -12.60 22.22 -7.07
CA ILE A 50 -12.01 23.56 -6.97
C ILE A 50 -12.29 24.37 -8.26
N ALA A 51 -12.11 23.76 -9.43
CA ALA A 51 -12.30 24.44 -10.71
C ALA A 51 -13.75 24.92 -10.94
N ILE A 52 -14.72 24.17 -10.42
CA ILE A 52 -16.15 24.53 -10.49
C ILE A 52 -16.66 25.33 -9.27
N GLY A 53 -15.80 25.58 -8.28
CA GLY A 53 -16.12 26.37 -7.08
C GLY A 53 -16.94 25.63 -6.02
N GLU A 54 -16.94 24.29 -6.03
CA GLU A 54 -17.59 23.43 -5.04
C GLU A 54 -16.69 23.10 -3.84
N ALA A 55 -15.37 23.29 -3.97
CA ALA A 55 -14.40 23.11 -2.90
C ALA A 55 -13.37 24.25 -2.86
N GLU A 56 -12.87 24.57 -1.67
CA GLU A 56 -11.77 25.49 -1.43
C GLU A 56 -10.85 24.88 -0.37
N LEU A 57 -9.53 25.06 -0.53
CA LEU A 57 -8.57 24.69 0.49
C LEU A 57 -8.20 25.94 1.28
N GLU A 58 -8.37 25.89 2.60
CA GLU A 58 -7.95 26.98 3.49
C GLU A 58 -6.47 26.82 3.88
N TRP A 59 -5.72 27.93 3.81
CA TRP A 59 -4.31 27.95 4.20
C TRP A 59 -4.15 28.12 5.72
N ASP A 60 -3.47 27.18 6.38
CA ASP A 60 -3.07 27.30 7.79
C ASP A 60 -1.68 27.95 7.91
N GLU A 61 -1.53 29.02 8.70
CA GLU A 61 -0.26 29.73 8.83
C GLU A 61 0.90 28.88 9.37
N LYS A 62 0.62 27.81 10.11
CA LYS A 62 1.62 26.93 10.73
C LYS A 62 1.88 25.67 9.92
N ARG A 63 0.85 25.15 9.24
CA ARG A 63 0.83 23.82 8.64
C ARG A 63 0.54 23.85 7.13
N GLY A 64 0.27 25.02 6.56
CA GLY A 64 -0.08 25.24 5.16
C GLY A 64 -1.36 24.51 4.77
N TRP A 65 -1.30 23.74 3.69
CA TRP A 65 -2.48 23.03 3.17
C TRP A 65 -2.90 21.80 3.97
N LEU A 66 -2.07 21.33 4.92
CA LEU A 66 -2.27 20.04 5.57
C LEU A 66 -3.69 19.86 6.15
N PRO A 67 -4.22 20.74 7.02
CA PRO A 67 -5.55 20.51 7.62
C PRO A 67 -6.66 20.47 6.57
N ALA A 68 -6.66 21.39 5.61
CA ALA A 68 -7.67 21.46 4.56
C ALA A 68 -7.59 20.26 3.61
N LEU A 69 -6.39 19.81 3.27
CA LEU A 69 -6.20 18.64 2.42
C LEU A 69 -6.67 17.35 3.09
N LEU A 70 -6.37 17.16 4.39
CA LEU A 70 -6.86 16.01 5.13
C LEU A 70 -8.38 15.97 5.17
N ALA A 71 -9.03 17.12 5.41
CA ALA A 71 -10.49 17.22 5.39
C ALA A 71 -11.07 16.91 3.99
N ALA A 72 -10.45 17.43 2.92
CA ALA A 72 -10.88 17.19 1.55
C ALA A 72 -10.78 15.70 1.14
N PHE A 73 -9.86 14.94 1.73
CA PHE A 73 -9.68 13.52 1.47
C PHE A 73 -10.33 12.60 2.49
N ASP A 74 -11.09 13.14 3.44
CA ASP A 74 -11.69 12.38 4.55
C ASP A 74 -10.64 11.56 5.33
N VAL A 75 -9.50 12.20 5.61
CA VAL A 75 -8.38 11.61 6.35
C VAL A 75 -8.36 12.16 7.77
N GLU A 76 -8.60 11.29 8.74
CA GLU A 76 -8.61 11.69 10.15
C GLU A 76 -7.18 11.93 10.67
N PRO A 77 -6.91 13.04 11.40
CA PRO A 77 -5.60 13.30 11.98
C PRO A 77 -5.10 12.21 12.95
N SER A 78 -6.00 11.41 13.52
CA SER A 78 -5.65 10.28 14.39
C SER A 78 -4.94 9.14 13.65
N SER A 79 -5.03 9.08 12.31
CA SER A 79 -4.24 8.17 11.45
C SER A 79 -2.74 8.47 11.42
N GLN A 80 -2.30 9.56 12.06
CA GLN A 80 -0.90 9.99 12.03
C GLN A 80 0.06 8.89 12.49
N VAL A 81 1.03 8.60 11.62
CA VAL A 81 2.20 7.79 11.93
C VAL A 81 3.48 8.53 11.51
N LEU A 82 4.57 8.32 12.23
CA LEU A 82 5.77 9.15 12.15
C LEU A 82 7.00 8.32 11.73
N VAL A 83 7.64 8.75 10.65
CA VAL A 83 8.86 8.12 10.10
C VAL A 83 10.04 9.05 10.32
N PHE A 84 11.02 8.62 11.11
CA PHE A 84 12.25 9.39 11.28
C PHE A 84 13.41 8.91 10.39
N SER A 85 13.26 7.74 9.76
CA SER A 85 14.25 7.25 8.81
C SER A 85 14.26 8.04 7.50
N LYS A 86 15.46 8.26 6.97
CA LYS A 86 15.72 8.98 5.73
C LYS A 86 15.51 8.07 4.52
N THR A 87 14.25 7.64 4.32
CA THR A 87 13.85 6.67 3.28
C THR A 87 12.91 7.27 2.22
N SER A 88 12.66 8.58 2.27
CA SER A 88 11.81 9.32 1.30
C SER A 88 12.60 10.12 0.26
N PHE A 89 11.90 10.57 -0.79
CA PHE A 89 12.31 11.63 -1.71
C PHE A 89 12.81 12.88 -0.96
N GLN A 90 12.11 13.30 0.10
CA GLN A 90 12.52 14.43 0.95
C GLN A 90 13.50 14.06 2.10
N SER A 91 14.34 13.03 1.92
CA SER A 91 15.27 12.52 2.96
C SER A 91 16.17 13.56 3.62
N SER A 92 16.50 14.67 2.94
CA SER A 92 17.30 15.76 3.50
C SER A 92 16.57 16.53 4.62
N ARG A 93 15.24 16.48 4.66
CA ARG A 93 14.37 17.17 5.63
C ARG A 93 13.93 16.29 6.81
N ILE A 94 14.15 14.98 6.72
CA ILE A 94 13.70 14.01 7.73
C ILE A 94 14.83 13.72 8.73
N SER A 95 14.54 13.70 10.02
CA SER A 95 15.48 13.25 11.06
C SER A 95 14.73 12.71 12.29
N PRO A 96 15.40 12.07 13.25
CA PRO A 96 14.81 11.79 14.57
C PRO A 96 14.17 13.01 15.25
N SER A 97 14.77 14.20 15.10
CA SER A 97 14.23 15.43 15.69
C SER A 97 13.12 16.09 14.85
N THR A 98 12.92 15.63 13.61
CA THR A 98 11.95 16.19 12.65
C THR A 98 11.43 15.05 11.77
N PRO A 99 10.65 14.10 12.33
CA PRO A 99 10.09 13.00 11.56
C PRO A 99 9.13 13.49 10.48
N ARG A 100 8.98 12.70 9.42
CA ARG A 100 7.89 12.85 8.45
C ARG A 100 6.62 12.26 9.04
N ALA A 101 5.54 13.02 9.04
CA ALA A 101 4.21 12.49 9.30
C ALA A 101 3.62 11.90 8.04
N LEU A 102 2.99 10.73 8.19
CA LEU A 102 2.10 10.15 7.21
C LEU A 102 0.71 10.08 7.84
N TYR A 103 -0.29 10.53 7.11
CA TYR A 103 -1.71 10.36 7.41
C TYR A 103 -2.31 9.49 6.33
N PHE A 104 -3.32 8.69 6.66
CA PHE A 104 -3.95 7.82 5.68
C PHE A 104 -5.44 7.69 5.95
N GLY A 105 -6.20 7.69 4.86
CA GLY A 105 -7.59 7.27 4.83
C GLY A 105 -7.75 6.18 3.78
N GLU A 106 -8.99 5.79 3.48
CA GLU A 106 -9.24 4.68 2.55
C GLU A 106 -8.75 4.97 1.12
N ARG A 107 -8.73 6.25 0.71
CA ARG A 107 -8.46 6.63 -0.69
C ARG A 107 -7.17 7.39 -0.90
N ALA A 108 -6.50 7.81 0.16
CA ALA A 108 -5.31 8.66 0.06
C ALA A 108 -4.35 8.49 1.24
N TYR A 109 -3.08 8.73 0.96
CA TYR A 109 -2.00 8.84 1.93
C TYR A 109 -1.35 10.21 1.76
N VAL A 110 -1.12 10.92 2.86
CA VAL A 110 -0.58 12.28 2.85
C VAL A 110 0.68 12.32 3.71
N GLY A 111 1.82 12.60 3.08
CA GLY A 111 3.11 12.82 3.71
C GLY A 111 3.39 14.31 3.93
N TRP A 112 3.76 14.67 5.14
CA TRP A 112 4.05 16.03 5.54
C TRP A 112 5.27 16.10 6.48
N ILE A 113 6.11 17.09 6.28
CA ILE A 113 7.28 17.35 7.13
C ILE A 113 7.20 18.84 7.55
N PRO A 114 7.32 19.17 8.83
CA PRO A 114 7.30 20.58 9.27
C PRO A 114 8.31 21.43 8.49
N GLY A 115 7.83 22.48 7.83
CA GLY A 115 8.65 23.43 7.07
C GLY A 115 9.25 22.89 5.76
N ALA A 116 8.82 21.72 5.28
CA ALA A 116 9.17 21.26 3.93
C ALA A 116 8.39 22.03 2.85
N PRO A 117 8.98 22.19 1.65
CA PRO A 117 8.39 23.00 0.58
C PRO A 117 7.22 22.30 -0.14
N MET A 118 6.96 21.04 0.15
CA MET A 118 5.87 20.29 -0.47
C MET A 118 5.36 19.15 0.43
N MET A 119 4.10 18.81 0.22
CA MET A 119 3.49 17.59 0.71
C MET A 119 3.59 16.48 -0.33
N GLU A 120 3.74 15.24 0.11
CA GLU A 120 3.74 14.04 -0.73
C GLU A 120 2.35 13.40 -0.64
N ILE A 121 1.74 12.99 -1.76
CA ILE A 121 0.40 12.39 -1.77
C ILE A 121 0.45 11.11 -2.58
N THR A 122 -0.04 10.02 -2.02
CA THR A 122 -0.50 8.87 -2.82
C THR A 122 -2.02 8.91 -2.87
N ALA A 123 -2.60 9.01 -4.05
CA ALA A 123 -4.03 8.88 -4.27
C ALA A 123 -4.32 7.47 -4.82
N ILE A 124 -5.46 6.88 -4.46
CA ILE A 124 -5.86 5.54 -4.93
C ILE A 124 -6.94 5.71 -6.00
N ASP A 125 -6.54 5.52 -7.26
CA ASP A 125 -7.43 5.49 -8.42
C ASP A 125 -8.07 4.10 -8.58
N PRO A 126 -9.37 3.99 -8.88
CA PRO A 126 -10.02 2.69 -9.06
C PRO A 126 -9.52 1.89 -10.28
N LEU A 127 -8.91 2.53 -11.29
CA LEU A 127 -8.41 1.89 -12.50
C LEU A 127 -6.88 1.88 -12.59
N GLN A 128 -6.24 2.97 -12.15
CA GLN A 128 -4.79 3.18 -12.15
C GLN A 128 -4.13 2.82 -10.81
N GLY A 129 -4.88 2.39 -9.79
CA GLY A 129 -4.30 2.08 -8.48
C GLY A 129 -3.58 3.28 -7.85
N PRO A 130 -2.47 3.06 -7.13
CA PRO A 130 -1.71 4.15 -6.51
C PRO A 130 -1.13 5.14 -7.55
N THR A 131 -1.49 6.41 -7.45
CA THR A 131 -0.96 7.55 -8.22
C THR A 131 -0.27 8.55 -7.28
N PHE A 132 0.80 9.20 -7.74
CA PHE A 132 1.70 9.96 -6.86
C PHE A 132 1.73 11.44 -7.23
N TYR A 133 1.59 12.31 -6.23
CA TYR A 133 1.57 13.76 -6.38
C TYR A 133 2.46 14.46 -5.36
N ALA A 134 2.89 15.67 -5.71
CA ALA A 134 3.34 16.67 -4.77
C ALA A 134 2.37 17.85 -4.76
N LEU A 135 2.16 18.43 -3.59
CA LEU A 135 1.45 19.70 -3.41
C LEU A 135 2.43 20.72 -2.84
N GLU A 136 2.62 21.83 -3.55
CA GLU A 136 3.51 22.92 -3.10
C GLU A 136 2.97 23.57 -1.82
N GLN A 137 3.85 23.76 -0.83
CA GLN A 137 3.52 24.39 0.45
C GLN A 137 3.79 25.89 0.40
N GLU A 138 3.07 26.58 -0.49
CA GLU A 138 3.05 28.04 -0.61
C GLU A 138 1.62 28.59 -0.51
N PRO A 139 1.40 29.75 0.14
CA PRO A 139 0.09 30.37 0.22
C PRO A 139 -0.34 30.91 -1.16
N GLY A 140 -1.63 30.80 -1.47
CA GLY A 140 -2.19 31.23 -2.75
C GLY A 140 -3.02 30.12 -3.38
N GLU A 141 -2.84 29.90 -4.68
CA GLU A 141 -3.50 28.79 -5.39
C GLU A 141 -2.75 27.47 -5.12
N PRO A 142 -3.43 26.38 -4.77
CA PRO A 142 -2.78 25.10 -4.50
C PRO A 142 -2.26 24.46 -5.80
N ILE A 143 -0.94 24.23 -5.87
CA ILE A 143 -0.28 23.67 -7.06
C ILE A 143 0.00 22.18 -6.85
N PHE A 144 -0.74 21.33 -7.55
CA PHE A 144 -0.55 19.88 -7.57
C PHE A 144 0.28 19.45 -8.79
N THR A 145 1.33 18.66 -8.57
CA THR A 145 2.18 18.09 -9.62
C THR A 145 2.19 16.57 -9.52
N ARG A 146 1.87 15.86 -10.61
CA ARG A 146 2.00 14.40 -10.68
C ARG A 146 3.48 14.02 -10.84
N LEU A 147 3.92 13.00 -10.11
CA LEU A 147 5.32 12.56 -10.03
C LEU A 147 5.49 11.10 -10.46
N ASP A 148 5.18 10.77 -11.71
CA ASP A 148 5.22 9.38 -12.19
C ASP A 148 6.65 8.81 -12.20
N ASN A 149 7.58 9.46 -12.91
CA ASN A 149 8.90 8.87 -13.15
C ASN A 149 9.78 8.82 -11.90
N GLU A 150 9.73 9.84 -11.04
CA GLU A 150 10.53 9.94 -9.82
C GLU A 150 10.05 8.97 -8.74
N CYS A 151 8.74 8.88 -8.52
CA CYS A 151 8.17 8.02 -7.48
C CYS A 151 8.22 6.54 -7.89
N LEU A 152 7.99 6.21 -9.17
CA LEU A 152 8.02 4.83 -9.64
C LEU A 152 9.41 4.15 -9.57
N GLN A 153 10.50 4.91 -9.41
CA GLN A 153 11.82 4.32 -9.13
C GLN A 153 11.81 3.46 -7.85
N CYS A 154 11.03 3.88 -6.85
CA CYS A 154 10.85 3.14 -5.60
C CYS A 154 9.54 2.36 -5.58
N HIS A 155 8.45 2.99 -6.07
CA HIS A 155 7.08 2.50 -6.00
C HIS A 155 6.66 1.57 -7.15
N GLY A 156 7.48 1.44 -8.21
CA GLY A 156 7.33 0.47 -9.31
C GLY A 156 8.50 -0.52 -9.36
N SER A 157 9.17 -0.75 -8.23
CA SER A 157 10.39 -1.56 -8.15
C SER A 157 10.11 -3.03 -7.83
N SER A 158 11.15 -3.86 -7.69
CA SER A 158 11.01 -5.24 -7.23
C SER A 158 10.29 -5.38 -5.88
N ARG A 159 10.33 -4.33 -5.05
CA ARG A 159 9.63 -4.29 -3.75
C ARG A 159 8.12 -4.26 -3.87
N THR A 160 7.60 -3.75 -4.97
CA THR A 160 6.16 -3.72 -5.31
C THR A 160 5.86 -4.70 -6.45
N ARG A 161 6.72 -5.71 -6.61
CA ARG A 161 6.64 -6.73 -7.69
C ARG A 161 6.57 -6.12 -9.08
N HIS A 162 7.25 -4.99 -9.28
CA HIS A 162 7.31 -4.21 -10.51
C HIS A 162 5.96 -3.61 -10.95
N TRP A 163 5.02 -3.42 -10.02
CA TRP A 163 3.78 -2.67 -10.26
C TRP A 163 3.78 -1.38 -9.43
N PRO A 164 3.13 -0.30 -9.89
CA PRO A 164 2.89 0.89 -9.07
C PRO A 164 2.20 0.48 -7.77
N GLY A 165 2.81 0.83 -6.64
CA GLY A 165 2.39 0.32 -5.34
C GLY A 165 2.92 1.15 -4.16
N ASN A 166 2.19 1.10 -3.05
CA ASN A 166 2.64 1.57 -1.75
C ASN A 166 3.63 0.60 -1.12
N LEU A 167 4.50 1.11 -0.24
CA LEU A 167 5.43 0.28 0.50
C LEU A 167 5.66 0.82 1.91
N VAL A 168 5.58 -0.06 2.89
CA VAL A 168 5.99 0.21 4.27
C VAL A 168 7.29 -0.55 4.52
N ARG A 169 8.33 0.15 4.98
CA ARG A 169 9.66 -0.43 5.18
C ARG A 169 10.11 -0.28 6.61
N SER A 170 10.53 -1.39 7.19
CA SER A 170 11.28 -1.44 8.45
C SER A 170 12.77 -1.55 8.15
N VAL A 171 13.57 -0.69 8.76
CA VAL A 171 15.03 -0.57 8.52
C VAL A 171 15.79 -0.47 9.83
N HIS A 172 17.11 -0.61 9.78
CA HIS A 172 18.00 -0.32 10.90
C HIS A 172 18.61 1.08 10.76
N PRO A 173 18.02 2.14 11.33
CA PRO A 173 18.56 3.49 11.20
C PRO A 173 19.70 3.74 12.19
N ASN A 174 20.71 4.51 11.77
CA ASN A 174 21.68 5.09 12.70
C ASN A 174 21.06 6.29 13.48
N PRO A 175 21.77 6.91 14.44
CA PRO A 175 21.21 8.01 15.25
C PRO A 175 20.88 9.29 14.45
N ARG A 176 21.29 9.37 13.17
CA ARG A 176 20.94 10.45 12.24
C ARG A 176 19.76 10.09 11.33
N GLY A 177 19.16 8.92 11.49
CA GLY A 177 18.05 8.41 10.69
C GLY A 177 18.47 7.76 9.36
N PHE A 178 19.76 7.60 9.06
CA PHE A 178 20.18 6.93 7.82
C PHE A 178 20.03 5.41 7.95
N PRO A 179 19.39 4.73 6.98
CA PRO A 179 19.29 3.27 6.99
C PRO A 179 20.66 2.63 6.78
N ILE A 180 21.03 1.70 7.66
CA ILE A 180 22.24 0.87 7.54
C ILE A 180 21.90 -0.31 6.62
N LEU A 181 22.11 -0.15 5.31
CA LEU A 181 21.66 -1.13 4.31
C LEU A 181 22.28 -2.52 4.46
N ARG A 182 23.48 -2.63 5.04
CA ARG A 182 24.15 -3.92 5.29
C ARG A 182 23.42 -4.78 6.32
N SER A 183 22.60 -4.18 7.17
CA SER A 183 21.82 -4.85 8.21
C SER A 183 20.51 -5.43 7.67
N GLY A 184 20.24 -5.25 6.36
CA GLY A 184 18.98 -5.67 5.74
C GLY A 184 17.86 -4.66 5.95
N THR A 185 16.72 -4.92 5.29
CA THR A 185 15.47 -4.15 5.41
C THR A 185 14.28 -5.06 5.17
N HIS A 186 13.20 -4.85 5.89
CA HIS A 186 11.97 -5.64 5.76
C HIS A 186 10.89 -4.82 5.04
N LEU A 187 10.13 -5.48 4.15
CA LEU A 187 8.84 -4.97 3.72
C LEU A 187 7.82 -5.40 4.75
N THR A 188 7.05 -4.45 5.25
CA THR A 188 6.12 -4.68 6.35
C THR A 188 4.70 -4.82 5.80
N THR A 189 4.08 -5.95 6.08
CA THR A 189 2.66 -6.24 5.83
C THR A 189 2.04 -6.86 7.09
N HIS A 190 0.75 -7.19 7.07
CA HIS A 190 0.10 -7.89 8.18
C HIS A 190 0.74 -9.25 8.53
N ALA A 191 1.53 -9.85 7.63
CA ALA A 191 2.15 -11.16 7.81
C ALA A 191 3.55 -11.06 8.42
N SER A 192 4.14 -9.86 8.46
CA SER A 192 5.45 -9.65 9.07
C SER A 192 5.36 -9.88 10.58
N PRO A 193 6.26 -10.67 11.20
CA PRO A 193 6.33 -10.76 12.67
C PRO A 193 6.57 -9.38 13.30
N LEU A 194 5.98 -9.12 14.48
CA LEU A 194 6.13 -7.84 15.18
C LEU A 194 7.60 -7.43 15.39
N GLU A 195 8.47 -8.40 15.65
CA GLU A 195 9.91 -8.18 15.89
C GLU A 195 10.67 -7.60 14.69
N GLU A 196 10.14 -7.75 13.47
CA GLU A 196 10.72 -7.18 12.26
C GLU A 196 10.12 -5.82 11.89
N ARG A 197 9.08 -5.35 12.60
CA ARG A 197 8.33 -4.14 12.24
C ARG A 197 8.92 -2.85 12.79
N TRP A 198 8.67 -1.77 12.04
CA TRP A 198 8.79 -0.36 12.45
C TRP A 198 10.17 0.21 12.74
N GLY A 199 11.24 -0.47 12.32
CA GLY A 199 12.58 0.12 12.38
C GLY A 199 12.65 1.39 11.54
N GLY A 200 13.03 2.52 12.14
CA GLY A 200 12.96 3.84 11.48
C GLY A 200 11.65 4.61 11.64
N TRP A 201 10.73 4.10 12.45
CA TRP A 201 9.44 4.71 12.78
C TRP A 201 9.34 4.99 14.27
N TYR A 202 8.62 6.05 14.63
CA TYR A 202 8.13 6.20 16.01
C TYR A 202 6.85 5.40 16.18
N VAL A 203 6.67 4.81 17.36
CA VAL A 203 5.53 3.95 17.70
C VAL A 203 5.06 4.34 19.08
N THR A 204 3.79 4.67 19.22
CA THR A 204 3.16 4.94 20.51
C THR A 204 2.04 3.93 20.77
N GLY A 205 2.12 3.24 21.90
CA GLY A 205 1.17 2.20 22.29
C GLY A 205 1.78 1.24 23.30
N THR A 206 0.96 0.30 23.78
CA THR A 206 1.39 -0.81 24.62
C THR A 206 1.16 -2.14 23.92
N HIS A 207 2.06 -3.10 24.11
CA HIS A 207 2.04 -4.41 23.43
C HIS A 207 2.62 -5.54 24.30
N GLY A 208 2.72 -5.32 25.62
CA GLY A 208 3.22 -6.33 26.57
C GLY A 208 4.70 -6.65 26.39
N GLU A 209 5.05 -7.94 26.48
CA GLU A 209 6.40 -8.46 26.31
C GLU A 209 6.80 -8.71 24.84
N GLN A 210 5.87 -8.53 23.90
CA GLN A 210 6.19 -8.51 22.47
C GLN A 210 7.20 -7.39 22.16
N ARG A 211 7.97 -7.54 21.09
CA ARG A 211 8.99 -6.53 20.70
C ARG A 211 8.85 -6.17 19.23
N HIS A 212 9.32 -4.97 18.90
CA HIS A 212 9.39 -4.41 17.56
C HIS A 212 10.62 -3.48 17.46
N MET A 213 10.97 -3.05 16.26
CA MET A 213 12.15 -2.20 16.01
C MET A 213 11.88 -0.69 16.13
N GLY A 214 10.61 -0.29 16.29
CA GLY A 214 10.21 1.11 16.47
C GLY A 214 10.90 1.82 17.64
N ASN A 215 10.97 3.16 17.58
CA ASN A 215 11.54 4.05 18.60
C ASN A 215 13.05 3.88 18.88
N THR A 216 13.76 3.06 18.11
CA THR A 216 15.18 2.74 18.36
C THR A 216 16.09 3.11 17.19
N THR A 217 17.36 3.32 17.49
CA THR A 217 18.41 3.50 16.48
C THR A 217 19.58 2.58 16.81
N VAL A 218 20.26 2.07 15.78
CA VAL A 218 21.52 1.37 15.94
C VAL A 218 22.61 2.39 16.28
N ALA A 219 23.22 2.28 17.47
CA ALA A 219 24.40 3.08 17.79
C ALA A 219 25.50 2.83 16.75
N GLU A 220 26.30 3.84 16.41
CA GLU A 220 27.42 3.63 15.49
C GLU A 220 28.34 2.55 16.07
N VAL A 221 28.28 1.36 15.48
CA VAL A 221 29.18 0.27 15.79
C VAL A 221 30.54 0.71 15.24
N ASP A 222 31.45 1.03 16.16
CA ASP A 222 32.86 1.28 15.85
C ASP A 222 33.33 0.20 14.86
N ARG A 223 34.10 0.61 13.85
CA ARG A 223 34.49 -0.16 12.65
C ARG A 223 35.27 -1.48 12.92
N ALA A 224 35.27 -1.99 14.14
CA ALA A 224 36.03 -3.13 14.62
C ALA A 224 35.18 -4.36 15.01
N TYR A 225 33.90 -4.44 14.62
CA TYR A 225 33.13 -5.68 14.80
C TYR A 225 33.24 -6.59 13.58
N SER A 226 33.88 -7.73 13.84
CA SER A 226 34.11 -8.82 12.90
C SER A 226 32.77 -9.44 12.48
N ARG A 227 32.72 -9.98 11.26
CA ARG A 227 31.59 -10.80 10.78
C ARG A 227 31.18 -11.81 11.85
N GLY A 228 29.98 -11.66 12.43
CA GLY A 228 29.41 -12.65 13.34
C GLY A 228 28.73 -12.09 14.60
N ASP A 229 29.04 -10.86 15.02
CA ASP A 229 28.32 -10.22 16.13
C ASP A 229 27.13 -9.44 15.56
N GLU A 230 25.92 -9.95 15.82
CA GLU A 230 24.67 -9.31 15.42
C GLU A 230 24.64 -7.86 15.92
N GLU A 231 24.45 -6.89 15.01
CA GLU A 231 24.12 -5.50 15.32
C GLU A 231 22.75 -5.47 16.06
N ARG A 232 22.74 -5.87 17.34
CA ARG A 232 21.51 -6.01 18.11
C ARG A 232 21.03 -4.62 18.53
N VAL A 233 19.99 -4.16 17.86
CA VAL A 233 19.12 -3.08 18.34
C VAL A 233 18.53 -3.53 19.68
N ASP A 234 18.69 -2.72 20.73
CA ASP A 234 17.95 -2.95 21.99
C ASP A 234 16.48 -2.52 21.79
N THR A 235 15.67 -3.46 21.31
CA THR A 235 14.23 -3.27 21.07
C THR A 235 13.45 -3.05 22.37
N SER A 236 14.02 -3.35 23.53
CA SER A 236 13.35 -3.10 24.82
C SER A 236 13.33 -1.62 25.17
N ALA A 237 14.33 -0.84 24.75
CA ALA A 237 14.38 0.60 24.98
C ALA A 237 13.27 1.38 24.24
N GLY A 238 12.76 0.80 23.16
CA GLY A 238 11.68 1.36 22.32
C GLY A 238 10.29 0.79 22.58
N ALA A 239 10.16 -0.18 23.48
CA ALA A 239 8.90 -0.87 23.77
C ALA A 239 7.96 -0.04 24.66
N ASN A 240 6.65 -0.22 24.49
CA ASN A 240 5.59 0.33 25.33
C ASN A 240 5.68 1.86 25.58
N ILE A 241 6.18 2.62 24.59
CA ILE A 241 6.27 4.07 24.68
C ILE A 241 4.90 4.67 24.41
N THR A 242 4.45 5.58 25.26
CA THR A 242 3.16 6.27 25.09
C THR A 242 3.28 7.76 24.85
N ASP A 243 4.49 8.31 24.98
CA ASP A 243 4.79 9.73 24.79
C ASP A 243 6.09 9.92 24.00
N LEU A 244 6.02 10.70 22.92
CA LEU A 244 7.15 10.98 22.03
C LEU A 244 7.88 12.29 22.39
N SER A 245 7.43 13.04 23.38
CA SER A 245 8.00 14.35 23.73
C SER A 245 9.49 14.31 24.06
N ARG A 246 10.00 13.15 24.52
CA ARG A 246 11.43 12.92 24.77
C ARG A 246 12.30 12.86 23.52
N PHE A 247 11.71 12.63 22.35
CA PHE A 247 12.43 12.46 21.08
C PHE A 247 12.47 13.75 20.24
N PHE A 248 11.37 14.49 20.19
CA PHE A 248 11.23 15.73 19.41
C PHE A 248 10.06 16.58 19.91
N ASN A 249 9.91 17.80 19.37
CA ASN A 249 8.77 18.65 19.70
C ASN A 249 7.49 18.17 19.01
N VAL A 250 6.64 17.45 19.74
CA VAL A 250 5.37 16.92 19.25
C VAL A 250 4.33 18.00 18.91
N SER A 251 4.44 19.21 19.47
CA SER A 251 3.47 20.29 19.22
C SER A 251 3.50 20.83 17.80
N SER A 252 4.52 20.46 17.02
CA SER A 252 4.65 20.82 15.60
C SER A 252 3.71 20.01 14.70
N TYR A 253 3.14 18.90 15.19
CA TYR A 253 2.31 17.98 14.42
C TYR A 253 0.82 18.17 14.72
N LEU A 254 -0.08 17.49 14.00
CA LEU A 254 -1.52 17.56 14.27
C LEU A 254 -1.89 16.82 15.56
N THR A 255 -1.23 15.68 15.81
CA THR A 255 -1.35 14.92 17.05
C THR A 255 0.04 14.62 17.61
N PRO A 256 0.18 14.35 18.92
CA PRO A 256 1.47 13.97 19.50
C PRO A 256 1.80 12.47 19.32
N HIS A 257 0.96 11.72 18.60
CA HIS A 257 0.99 10.26 18.55
C HIS A 257 1.57 9.73 17.23
N SER A 258 2.03 8.49 17.26
CA SER A 258 2.33 7.66 16.10
C SER A 258 1.78 6.28 16.39
N ASP A 259 0.46 6.15 16.24
CA ASP A 259 -0.31 5.09 16.91
C ASP A 259 0.05 3.68 16.41
N LEU A 260 0.31 2.76 17.34
CA LEU A 260 0.67 1.37 17.04
C LEU A 260 -0.41 0.67 16.20
N VAL A 261 -1.69 0.88 16.51
CA VAL A 261 -2.79 0.25 15.79
C VAL A 261 -2.95 0.91 14.40
N ALA A 262 -2.75 2.23 14.31
CA ALA A 262 -2.76 2.93 13.02
C ALA A 262 -1.67 2.41 12.08
N LEU A 263 -0.46 2.15 12.59
CA LEU A 263 0.61 1.50 11.81
C LEU A 263 0.16 0.14 11.25
N MET A 264 -0.38 -0.73 12.11
CA MET A 264 -0.82 -2.07 11.67
C MET A 264 -1.91 -2.00 10.60
N VAL A 265 -2.87 -1.09 10.74
CA VAL A 265 -3.92 -0.88 9.72
C VAL A 265 -3.31 -0.35 8.43
N MET A 266 -2.44 0.65 8.49
CA MET A 266 -1.80 1.24 7.32
C MET A 266 -0.99 0.21 6.51
N GLU A 267 -0.27 -0.69 7.18
CA GLU A 267 0.50 -1.77 6.56
C GLU A 267 -0.39 -2.74 5.79
N HIS A 268 -1.48 -3.18 6.42
CA HIS A 268 -2.46 -4.05 5.78
C HIS A 268 -3.09 -3.36 4.57
N GLN A 269 -3.53 -2.11 4.76
CA GLN A 269 -4.19 -1.28 3.74
C GLN A 269 -3.27 -1.05 2.53
N ALA A 270 -1.99 -0.73 2.77
CA ALA A 270 -1.03 -0.47 1.71
C ALA A 270 -0.84 -1.69 0.79
N GLU A 271 -0.66 -2.89 1.33
CA GLU A 271 -0.53 -4.10 0.50
C GLU A 271 -1.86 -4.50 -0.14
N MET A 272 -2.99 -4.31 0.56
CA MET A 272 -4.31 -4.59 -0.03
C MET A 272 -4.59 -3.70 -1.25
N HIS A 273 -4.28 -2.40 -1.19
CA HIS A 273 -4.34 -1.50 -2.35
C HIS A 273 -3.43 -1.96 -3.50
N ASN A 274 -2.22 -2.43 -3.20
CA ASN A 274 -1.31 -2.97 -4.22
C ASN A 274 -1.92 -4.19 -4.91
N LEU A 275 -2.53 -5.10 -4.15
CA LEU A 275 -3.12 -6.32 -4.66
C LEU A 275 -4.38 -6.07 -5.49
N ILE A 276 -5.23 -5.13 -5.08
CA ILE A 276 -6.38 -4.66 -5.87
C ILE A 276 -5.90 -4.10 -7.20
N ALA A 277 -4.96 -3.16 -7.18
CA ALA A 277 -4.42 -2.54 -8.40
C ALA A 277 -3.81 -3.59 -9.33
N ARG A 278 -3.02 -4.51 -8.79
CA ARG A 278 -2.40 -5.58 -9.58
C ARG A 278 -3.43 -6.54 -10.17
N ALA A 279 -4.45 -6.94 -9.42
CA ALA A 279 -5.53 -7.77 -9.93
C ALA A 279 -6.29 -7.06 -11.08
N SER A 280 -6.49 -5.74 -10.97
CA SER A 280 -7.05 -4.91 -12.04
C SER A 280 -6.19 -4.93 -13.29
N TYR A 281 -4.88 -4.66 -13.16
CA TYR A 281 -3.95 -4.69 -14.29
C TYR A 281 -3.90 -6.05 -14.99
N GLN A 282 -3.70 -7.12 -14.21
CA GLN A 282 -3.60 -8.47 -14.73
C GLN A 282 -4.90 -8.92 -15.40
N GLY A 283 -6.06 -8.55 -14.84
CA GLY A 283 -7.36 -8.82 -15.43
C GLY A 283 -7.57 -8.11 -16.77
N ARG A 284 -7.22 -6.82 -16.87
CA ARG A 284 -7.30 -6.04 -18.11
C ARG A 284 -6.36 -6.60 -19.19
N ILE A 285 -5.10 -6.87 -18.83
CA ILE A 285 -4.10 -7.50 -19.72
C ILE A 285 -4.60 -8.85 -20.23
N THR A 286 -5.13 -9.69 -19.33
CA THR A 286 -5.65 -11.01 -19.69
C THR A 286 -6.87 -10.92 -20.60
N THR A 287 -7.77 -9.97 -20.35
CA THR A 287 -8.97 -9.73 -21.18
C THR A 287 -8.58 -9.29 -22.59
N ALA A 288 -7.67 -8.31 -22.71
CA ALA A 288 -7.18 -7.84 -24.01
C ALA A 288 -6.45 -8.95 -24.78
N TYR A 289 -5.63 -9.74 -24.09
CA TYR A 289 -4.96 -10.90 -24.68
C TYR A 289 -5.96 -11.94 -25.20
N GLN A 290 -7.01 -12.26 -24.42
CA GLN A 290 -8.06 -13.19 -24.84
C GLN A 290 -8.81 -12.69 -26.08
N ALA A 291 -9.17 -11.40 -26.10
CA ALA A 291 -9.85 -10.80 -27.26
C ALA A 291 -8.99 -10.91 -28.53
N ASN A 292 -7.70 -10.57 -28.44
CA ASN A 292 -6.76 -10.69 -29.56
C ASN A 292 -6.58 -12.15 -30.02
N MET A 293 -6.45 -13.10 -29.09
CA MET A 293 -6.34 -14.52 -29.44
C MET A 293 -7.61 -15.07 -30.08
N ASN A 294 -8.79 -14.65 -29.65
CA ASN A 294 -10.03 -15.06 -30.28
C ASN A 294 -10.11 -14.58 -31.72
N GLU A 295 -9.69 -13.33 -31.98
CA GLU A 295 -9.61 -12.79 -33.33
C GLU A 295 -8.61 -13.56 -34.21
N ILE A 296 -7.40 -13.83 -33.70
CA ILE A 296 -6.36 -14.56 -34.46
C ILE A 296 -6.76 -16.02 -34.77
N LEU A 297 -7.51 -16.65 -33.88
CA LEU A 297 -7.90 -18.06 -33.99
C LEU A 297 -9.33 -18.27 -34.51
N ASP A 298 -9.97 -17.21 -35.01
CA ASP A 298 -11.37 -17.21 -35.46
C ASP A 298 -12.34 -17.84 -34.44
N GLN A 299 -12.10 -17.60 -33.15
CA GLN A 299 -12.97 -18.07 -32.06
C GLN A 299 -14.09 -17.06 -31.77
N PRO A 300 -15.22 -17.50 -31.21
CA PRO A 300 -16.25 -16.59 -30.70
C PRO A 300 -15.68 -15.56 -29.72
N ALA A 301 -16.19 -14.33 -29.75
CA ALA A 301 -15.69 -13.24 -28.90
C ALA A 301 -15.81 -13.55 -27.39
N ASP A 302 -16.83 -14.33 -27.01
CA ASP A 302 -17.11 -14.80 -25.65
C ASP A 302 -16.38 -16.09 -25.28
N HIS A 303 -15.59 -16.68 -26.19
CA HIS A 303 -14.79 -17.85 -25.88
C HIS A 303 -13.70 -17.51 -24.85
N VAL A 304 -13.69 -18.25 -23.75
CA VAL A 304 -12.64 -18.15 -22.72
C VAL A 304 -11.86 -19.44 -22.68
N SER A 305 -10.60 -19.38 -23.09
CA SER A 305 -9.71 -20.54 -23.05
C SER A 305 -9.33 -20.93 -21.62
N GLU A 306 -8.96 -22.20 -21.41
CA GLU A 306 -8.51 -22.70 -20.10
C GLU A 306 -7.26 -21.93 -19.60
N SER A 307 -6.36 -21.52 -20.50
CA SER A 307 -5.19 -20.72 -20.15
C SER A 307 -5.57 -19.33 -19.63
N THR A 308 -6.57 -18.69 -20.24
CA THR A 308 -7.15 -17.42 -19.78
C THR A 308 -7.83 -17.57 -18.42
N GLN A 309 -8.62 -18.63 -18.22
CA GLN A 309 -9.25 -18.92 -16.92
C GLN A 309 -8.21 -19.02 -15.80
N ARG A 310 -7.11 -19.75 -16.03
CA ARG A 310 -5.99 -19.84 -15.07
C ARG A 310 -5.31 -18.50 -14.78
N ARG A 311 -5.24 -17.59 -15.75
CA ARG A 311 -4.68 -16.24 -15.55
C ARG A 311 -5.58 -15.38 -14.66
N TYR A 312 -6.90 -15.43 -14.86
CA TYR A 312 -7.84 -14.76 -13.95
C TYR A 312 -7.76 -15.32 -12.52
N ALA A 313 -7.69 -16.65 -12.37
CA ALA A 313 -7.54 -17.27 -11.06
C ALA A 313 -6.26 -16.82 -10.34
N ARG A 314 -5.12 -16.75 -11.05
CA ARG A 314 -3.87 -16.24 -10.48
C ARG A 314 -3.93 -14.78 -10.08
N ALA A 315 -4.66 -13.94 -10.82
CA ALA A 315 -4.85 -12.54 -10.49
C ALA A 315 -5.70 -12.37 -9.21
N ALA A 316 -6.70 -13.23 -9.01
CA ALA A 316 -7.56 -13.26 -7.82
C ALA A 316 -6.86 -13.84 -6.58
N GLN A 317 -5.99 -14.84 -6.77
CA GLN A 317 -5.47 -15.68 -5.68
C GLN A 317 -4.87 -14.89 -4.50
N ASP A 318 -3.81 -14.12 -4.77
CA ASP A 318 -3.11 -13.35 -3.73
C ASP A 318 -4.01 -12.29 -3.09
N LEU A 319 -4.95 -11.73 -3.86
CA LEU A 319 -5.90 -10.76 -3.36
C LEU A 319 -6.85 -11.41 -2.35
N VAL A 320 -7.38 -12.60 -2.63
CA VAL A 320 -8.25 -13.34 -1.69
C VAL A 320 -7.47 -13.76 -0.44
N ASP A 321 -6.22 -14.21 -0.58
CA ASP A 321 -5.38 -14.59 0.55
C ASP A 321 -5.18 -13.40 1.52
N HIS A 322 -4.77 -12.25 0.99
CA HIS A 322 -4.55 -11.04 1.79
C HIS A 322 -5.85 -10.45 2.33
N LEU A 323 -6.92 -10.48 1.51
CA LEU A 323 -8.26 -10.04 1.90
C LEU A 323 -8.75 -10.78 3.14
N LEU A 324 -8.50 -12.09 3.23
CA LEU A 324 -8.90 -12.92 4.36
C LEU A 324 -7.84 -13.07 5.45
N PHE A 325 -6.86 -12.15 5.51
CA PHE A 325 -5.82 -12.14 6.55
C PHE A 325 -5.02 -13.45 6.65
N ARG A 326 -4.83 -14.14 5.53
CA ARG A 326 -3.98 -15.33 5.49
C ARG A 326 -2.56 -14.95 5.90
N ASP A 327 -1.96 -15.77 6.75
CA ASP A 327 -0.60 -15.57 7.29
C ASP A 327 -0.45 -14.33 8.20
N GLU A 328 -1.54 -13.71 8.69
CA GLU A 328 -1.47 -12.61 9.67
C GLU A 328 -0.65 -13.02 10.91
N ALA A 329 0.31 -12.16 11.28
CA ALA A 329 1.11 -12.34 12.47
C ALA A 329 0.23 -12.28 13.72
N GLN A 330 0.20 -13.37 14.49
CA GLN A 330 -0.60 -13.47 15.70
C GLN A 330 -0.06 -12.58 16.81
N LEU A 331 -0.98 -11.95 17.55
CA LEU A 331 -0.64 -11.22 18.77
C LEU A 331 -0.55 -12.19 19.95
N ALA A 332 0.63 -12.26 20.56
CA ALA A 332 0.83 -13.07 21.77
C ALA A 332 0.27 -12.39 23.02
N GLU A 333 0.12 -11.06 22.97
CA GLU A 333 -0.46 -10.23 24.03
C GLU A 333 -1.31 -9.10 23.44
N PRO A 334 -2.29 -8.59 24.20
CA PRO A 334 -3.10 -7.47 23.75
C PRO A 334 -2.25 -6.23 23.43
N ILE A 335 -2.67 -5.52 22.40
CA ILE A 335 -2.08 -4.25 21.99
C ILE A 335 -3.08 -3.10 22.19
N ALA A 336 -2.57 -1.90 22.42
CA ALA A 336 -3.38 -0.69 22.49
C ALA A 336 -2.63 0.50 21.90
N GLY A 337 -3.34 1.31 21.11
CA GLY A 337 -2.89 2.60 20.64
C GLY A 337 -2.90 3.67 21.75
N THR A 338 -2.48 4.89 21.40
CA THR A 338 -2.52 6.05 22.32
C THR A 338 -3.42 7.20 21.84
N SER A 339 -3.95 7.10 20.63
CA SER A 339 -4.81 8.10 20.00
C SER A 339 -6.28 7.65 19.97
N THR A 340 -7.14 8.47 19.36
CA THR A 340 -8.55 8.13 19.07
C THR A 340 -8.72 7.27 17.80
N PHE A 341 -7.63 6.84 17.16
CA PHE A 341 -7.66 6.17 15.86
C PHE A 341 -8.64 5.01 15.77
N THR A 342 -8.69 4.13 16.78
CA THR A 342 -9.60 2.96 16.75
C THR A 342 -11.08 3.34 16.80
N VAL A 343 -11.40 4.49 17.41
CA VAL A 343 -12.76 5.04 17.44
C VAL A 343 -13.09 5.71 16.11
N ASP A 344 -12.19 6.56 15.63
CA ASP A 344 -12.39 7.31 14.38
C ASP A 344 -12.46 6.37 13.17
N PHE A 345 -11.60 5.34 13.13
CA PHE A 345 -11.56 4.34 12.07
C PHE A 345 -12.84 3.49 11.97
N ALA A 346 -13.52 3.25 13.09
CA ALA A 346 -14.73 2.42 13.15
C ALA A 346 -16.04 3.26 13.14
N LYS A 347 -15.93 4.57 12.85
CA LYS A 347 -17.03 5.53 12.82
C LYS A 347 -17.70 5.54 11.45
N ASP A 348 -19.03 5.59 11.43
CA ASP A 348 -19.84 5.70 10.21
C ASP A 348 -19.59 4.59 9.15
N VAL A 349 -19.09 3.43 9.61
CA VAL A 349 -18.78 2.26 8.78
C VAL A 349 -20.01 1.34 8.56
N PRO A 350 -20.04 0.54 7.47
CA PRO A 350 -21.10 -0.44 7.25
C PRO A 350 -21.21 -1.44 8.41
N ARG A 351 -22.43 -1.63 8.92
CA ARG A 351 -22.76 -2.54 10.02
C ARG A 351 -23.97 -3.40 9.67
N ASP A 352 -23.91 -4.67 10.01
CA ASP A 352 -25.05 -5.57 9.88
C ASP A 352 -26.16 -5.23 10.92
N PRO A 353 -27.36 -5.82 10.84
CA PRO A 353 -28.43 -5.60 11.82
C PRO A 353 -28.08 -6.00 13.27
N ARG A 354 -26.98 -6.74 13.47
CA ARG A 354 -26.45 -7.11 14.80
C ARG A 354 -25.38 -6.13 15.28
N GLY A 355 -25.09 -5.08 14.53
CA GLY A 355 -24.11 -4.04 14.84
C GLY A 355 -22.66 -4.42 14.54
N ARG A 356 -22.41 -5.52 13.82
CA ARG A 356 -21.06 -6.05 13.53
C ARG A 356 -20.53 -5.44 12.23
N SER A 357 -19.23 -5.16 12.18
CA SER A 357 -18.56 -4.58 11.01
C SER A 357 -17.21 -5.23 10.74
N LEU A 358 -16.78 -5.27 9.47
CA LEU A 358 -15.41 -5.66 9.10
C LEU A 358 -14.34 -4.67 9.61
N TYR A 359 -14.75 -3.50 10.09
CA TYR A 359 -13.88 -2.50 10.71
C TYR A 359 -13.70 -2.72 12.22
N ASP A 360 -14.47 -3.64 12.84
CA ASP A 360 -14.38 -3.88 14.28
C ASP A 360 -13.05 -4.53 14.64
N PHE A 361 -12.39 -4.04 15.68
CA PHE A 361 -11.08 -4.51 16.13
C PHE A 361 -11.16 -5.65 17.16
N ASP A 362 -10.17 -6.54 17.16
CA ASP A 362 -9.93 -7.51 18.24
C ASP A 362 -8.82 -7.04 19.20
N LEU A 363 -7.63 -6.73 18.65
CA LEU A 363 -6.41 -6.26 19.32
C LEU A 363 -5.89 -7.14 20.46
N LYS A 364 -6.43 -8.33 20.66
CA LYS A 364 -6.01 -9.28 21.70
C LYS A 364 -5.16 -10.39 21.12
N THR A 365 -5.59 -10.90 19.98
CA THR A 365 -4.98 -12.03 19.26
C THR A 365 -4.72 -11.71 17.79
N ARG A 366 -5.46 -10.74 17.22
CA ARG A 366 -5.36 -10.31 15.82
C ARG A 366 -5.80 -8.85 15.64
N LEU A 367 -5.65 -8.29 14.43
CA LEU A 367 -6.01 -6.90 14.16
C LEU A 367 -7.54 -6.69 14.20
N PHE A 368 -8.28 -7.34 13.30
CA PHE A 368 -9.73 -7.19 13.20
C PHE A 368 -10.49 -8.37 13.81
N ALA A 369 -11.66 -8.07 14.37
CA ALA A 369 -12.57 -9.06 14.94
C ALA A 369 -13.07 -10.06 13.90
N TYR A 370 -13.23 -9.63 12.64
CA TYR A 370 -13.63 -10.47 11.52
C TYR A 370 -12.54 -10.39 10.45
N PRO A 371 -11.72 -11.44 10.24
CA PRO A 371 -10.56 -11.40 9.34
C PRO A 371 -10.94 -11.40 7.85
N CYS A 372 -11.56 -10.31 7.41
CA CYS A 372 -11.86 -9.96 6.04
C CYS A 372 -11.66 -8.45 5.89
N SER A 373 -10.78 -8.02 4.98
CA SER A 373 -10.41 -6.61 4.84
C SER A 373 -11.63 -5.75 4.52
N TYR A 374 -11.77 -4.65 5.23
CA TYR A 374 -12.76 -3.62 4.96
C TYR A 374 -12.62 -3.01 3.56
N LEU A 375 -11.44 -3.08 2.94
CA LEU A 375 -11.23 -2.59 1.56
C LEU A 375 -11.99 -3.39 0.50
N ILE A 376 -12.70 -4.47 0.87
CA ILE A 376 -13.73 -5.07 0.02
C ILE A 376 -14.83 -4.06 -0.36
N TYR A 377 -15.09 -3.03 0.45
CA TYR A 377 -16.03 -1.95 0.14
C TYR A 377 -15.43 -0.85 -0.76
N GLY A 378 -14.13 -0.90 -1.03
CA GLY A 378 -13.44 0.14 -1.79
C GLY A 378 -13.81 0.15 -3.27
N GLU A 379 -13.86 1.34 -3.86
CA GLU A 379 -14.20 1.54 -5.28
C GLU A 379 -13.28 0.77 -6.23
N GLY A 380 -11.99 0.65 -5.89
CA GLY A 380 -11.03 -0.14 -6.68
C GLY A 380 -11.34 -1.64 -6.69
N PHE A 381 -11.91 -2.19 -5.61
CA PHE A 381 -12.36 -3.58 -5.56
C PHE A 381 -13.60 -3.78 -6.44
N ASP A 382 -14.57 -2.88 -6.34
CA ASP A 382 -15.82 -2.93 -7.11
C ASP A 382 -15.61 -2.73 -8.62
N ARG A 383 -14.55 -2.02 -9.01
CA ARG A 383 -14.18 -1.77 -10.41
C ARG A 383 -13.21 -2.82 -10.98
N LEU A 384 -12.92 -3.90 -10.25
CA LEU A 384 -12.11 -4.99 -10.79
C LEU A 384 -12.74 -5.58 -12.07
N PRO A 385 -11.92 -6.06 -13.03
CA PRO A 385 -12.43 -6.71 -14.24
C PRO A 385 -13.37 -7.86 -13.90
N ALA A 386 -14.57 -7.88 -14.52
CA ALA A 386 -15.64 -8.82 -14.17
C ALA A 386 -15.21 -10.30 -14.14
N PRO A 387 -14.36 -10.82 -15.06
CA PRO A 387 -13.89 -12.20 -14.97
C PRO A 387 -13.03 -12.49 -13.73
N VAL A 388 -12.24 -11.50 -13.26
CA VAL A 388 -11.43 -11.63 -12.04
C VAL A 388 -12.35 -11.56 -10.82
N LEU A 389 -13.27 -10.60 -10.79
CA LEU A 389 -14.22 -10.42 -9.70
C LEU A 389 -15.12 -11.65 -9.51
N ALA A 390 -15.55 -12.29 -10.61
CA ALA A 390 -16.31 -13.54 -10.57
C ALA A 390 -15.53 -14.68 -9.89
N VAL A 391 -14.21 -14.79 -10.16
CA VAL A 391 -13.36 -15.79 -9.50
C VAL A 391 -13.22 -15.47 -8.01
N ILE A 392 -12.95 -14.20 -7.66
CA ILE A 392 -12.85 -13.75 -6.26
C ILE A 392 -14.12 -14.12 -5.49
N TRP A 393 -15.30 -13.82 -6.04
CA TRP A 393 -16.55 -14.15 -5.36
C TRP A 393 -16.80 -15.65 -5.23
N ALA A 394 -16.46 -16.44 -6.24
CA ALA A 394 -16.59 -17.90 -6.17
C ALA A 394 -15.68 -18.49 -5.09
N GLU A 395 -14.44 -18.02 -5.00
CA GLU A 395 -13.49 -18.45 -3.97
C GLU A 395 -13.93 -18.02 -2.57
N LEU A 396 -14.33 -16.76 -2.41
CA LEU A 396 -14.85 -16.26 -1.13
C LEU A 396 -16.07 -17.07 -0.67
N TRP A 397 -16.99 -17.38 -1.58
CA TRP A 397 -18.14 -18.21 -1.25
C TRP A 397 -17.72 -19.58 -0.73
N ALA A 398 -16.87 -20.29 -1.48
CA ALA A 398 -16.40 -21.63 -1.11
C ALA A 398 -15.66 -21.62 0.24
N ILE A 399 -14.77 -20.65 0.45
CA ILE A 399 -14.02 -20.49 1.70
C ILE A 399 -14.99 -20.19 2.86
N LEU A 400 -15.91 -19.25 2.71
CA LEU A 400 -16.81 -18.86 3.79
C LEU A 400 -17.91 -19.90 4.08
N HIS A 401 -18.21 -20.80 3.15
CA HIS A 401 -19.08 -21.96 3.37
C HIS A 401 -18.36 -23.17 3.97
N GLY A 402 -17.04 -23.10 4.11
CA GLY A 402 -16.23 -24.22 4.60
C GLY A 402 -16.14 -25.37 3.59
N GLU A 403 -16.28 -25.07 2.30
CA GLU A 403 -16.01 -26.04 1.24
C GLU A 403 -14.51 -26.36 1.18
N GLU A 404 -14.18 -27.57 0.73
CA GLU A 404 -12.79 -27.97 0.52
C GLU A 404 -12.21 -27.22 -0.68
N VAL A 405 -11.28 -26.31 -0.41
CA VAL A 405 -10.54 -25.53 -1.41
C VAL A 405 -9.07 -25.92 -1.38
N SER A 406 -8.35 -25.67 -2.48
CA SER A 406 -6.93 -26.03 -2.61
C SER A 406 -5.99 -25.30 -1.64
N ARG A 407 -6.45 -24.18 -1.06
CA ARG A 407 -5.70 -23.33 -0.12
C ARG A 407 -6.38 -23.32 1.24
N GLU A 408 -5.63 -23.61 2.29
CA GLU A 408 -6.16 -23.63 3.66
C GLU A 408 -6.15 -22.24 4.31
N PHE A 409 -7.17 -22.00 5.14
CA PHE A 409 -7.35 -20.80 5.99
C PHE A 409 -7.54 -21.23 7.45
N PRO A 410 -6.51 -21.82 8.09
CA PRO A 410 -6.65 -22.45 9.40
C PRO A 410 -6.97 -21.47 10.53
N HIS A 411 -6.67 -20.18 10.35
CA HIS A 411 -6.98 -19.11 11.30
C HIS A 411 -8.46 -18.71 11.29
N LEU A 412 -9.23 -19.07 10.25
CA LEU A 412 -10.67 -18.81 10.16
C LEU A 412 -11.45 -19.97 10.75
N SER A 413 -11.99 -19.78 11.95
CA SER A 413 -12.93 -20.71 12.57
C SER A 413 -14.25 -20.79 11.78
N ALA A 414 -15.06 -21.82 12.06
CA ALA A 414 -16.40 -21.92 11.47
C ALA A 414 -17.29 -20.70 11.83
N GLU A 415 -17.12 -20.17 13.04
CA GLU A 415 -17.82 -18.96 13.49
C GLU A 415 -17.33 -17.72 12.75
N ASP A 416 -16.02 -17.55 12.55
CA ASP A 416 -15.46 -16.44 11.78
C ASP A 416 -16.05 -16.41 10.36
N ARG A 417 -16.06 -17.56 9.68
CA ARG A 417 -16.59 -17.71 8.32
C ARG A 417 -18.08 -17.34 8.26
N ALA A 418 -18.89 -17.88 9.17
CA ALA A 418 -20.31 -17.58 9.25
C ALA A 418 -20.56 -16.10 9.56
N ASN A 419 -19.75 -15.49 10.41
CA ASN A 419 -19.89 -14.08 10.78
C ASN A 419 -19.52 -13.15 9.63
N ILE A 420 -18.39 -13.39 8.95
CA ILE A 420 -17.96 -12.64 7.76
C ILE A 420 -19.03 -12.73 6.68
N LEU A 421 -19.50 -13.95 6.35
CA LEU A 421 -20.55 -14.16 5.35
C LEU A 421 -21.82 -13.37 5.69
N ALA A 422 -22.30 -13.47 6.93
CA ALA A 422 -23.50 -12.77 7.35
C ALA A 422 -23.33 -11.25 7.37
N ILE A 423 -22.14 -10.72 7.67
CA ILE A 423 -21.87 -9.28 7.54
C ILE A 423 -21.97 -8.90 6.06
N LEU A 424 -21.22 -9.56 5.18
CA LEU A 424 -21.18 -9.24 3.75
C LEU A 424 -22.57 -9.30 3.11
N LEU A 425 -23.39 -10.31 3.41
CA LEU A 425 -24.75 -10.43 2.86
C LEU A 425 -25.66 -9.23 3.19
N GLU A 426 -25.44 -8.59 4.34
CA GLU A 426 -26.24 -7.47 4.83
C GLU A 426 -25.64 -6.11 4.44
N THR A 427 -24.33 -6.02 4.26
CA THR A 427 -23.62 -4.73 4.11
C THR A 427 -22.93 -4.52 2.78
N LYS A 428 -22.64 -5.57 1.99
CA LYS A 428 -21.94 -5.45 0.71
C LYS A 428 -22.92 -5.44 -0.46
N ASP A 429 -22.94 -4.33 -1.18
CA ASP A 429 -23.64 -4.22 -2.45
C ASP A 429 -22.90 -4.96 -3.58
N GLY A 430 -23.64 -5.35 -4.61
CA GLY A 430 -23.06 -5.98 -5.81
C GLY A 430 -22.61 -7.43 -5.63
N LEU A 431 -23.01 -8.09 -4.53
CA LEU A 431 -22.77 -9.52 -4.36
C LEU A 431 -23.44 -10.36 -5.46
N PRO A 432 -22.83 -11.48 -5.89
CA PRO A 432 -23.43 -12.36 -6.88
C PRO A 432 -24.79 -12.91 -6.45
N ALA A 433 -25.68 -13.14 -7.42
CA ALA A 433 -27.03 -13.65 -7.15
C ALA A 433 -27.03 -15.01 -6.43
N ASN A 434 -26.02 -15.85 -6.65
CA ASN A 434 -25.91 -17.16 -5.99
C ASN A 434 -25.49 -17.07 -4.51
N TRP A 435 -25.25 -15.87 -3.98
CA TRP A 435 -25.03 -15.68 -2.55
C TRP A 435 -26.34 -15.56 -1.74
N ARG A 436 -27.49 -15.42 -2.42
CA ARG A 436 -28.80 -15.15 -1.80
C ARG A 436 -29.77 -16.32 -1.88
#